data_AF-Q19912-F1
#
_entry.id   AF-Q19912-F1
#
_cell.length_a   1.000
_cell.length_b   1.000
_cell.length_c   1.000
_cell.angle_alpha   90.00
_cell.angle_beta   90.00
_cell.angle_gamma   90.00
#
_symmetry.space_group_name_H-M   'P 1'
#
loop_
_entity.id
_entity.type
_entity.pdbx_description
1 polymer ?
#
loop_
_entity_poly.entity_id
_entity_poly.type
_entity_poly.pdbx_seq_one_letter_code
_entity_poly.pdbx_strand_id
1 'polypeptide(L)'
;MALIVTVSTLIVVFLCETICYLNLRLLFTIFYLKKIAFKPDLTLVYLILAGDAGYSFCVGLLKIYTLAITFSKALIVKNLILFLLIASILFGVIRTTLIFSIALFRFIAIYFQISYHNNSHKTLLCAISVNLCLLIFFDQYMMFGYCNNVIDVPLVCDNSKCAYNQCYFDFWMFREKLVYICISMLSAVLAIRLFVWKFCTKNRTDHMFSKATQIALLDSAVVIFSNILPVFVSSQLSNIDFLITSSMTTVCRNLGLLISTVLIYRIFMRDKKLVSVLMVTPSARPTSIIPSIYGVE
;
A
#
# COMPACT_ATOMS: atom_id res chain seq x y z
N MET A 1 25.95 15.66 -9.72
CA MET A 1 25.11 15.28 -8.57
C MET A 1 23.78 16.00 -8.54
N ALA A 2 23.74 17.35 -8.52
CA ALA A 2 22.49 18.12 -8.44
C ALA A 2 21.47 17.75 -9.54
N LEU A 3 21.89 17.65 -10.81
CA LEU A 3 20.99 17.29 -11.92
C LEU A 3 20.27 15.96 -11.70
N ILE A 4 20.98 14.91 -11.26
CA ILE A 4 20.40 13.57 -11.03
C ILE A 4 19.37 13.65 -9.90
N VAL A 5 19.69 14.34 -8.80
CA VAL A 5 18.77 14.51 -7.66
C VAL A 5 17.53 15.31 -8.06
N THR A 6 17.70 16.40 -8.81
CA THR A 6 16.59 17.23 -9.30
C THR A 6 15.67 16.45 -10.24
N VAL A 7 16.24 15.75 -11.24
CA VAL A 7 15.47 14.92 -12.18
C VAL A 7 14.72 13.81 -11.45
N SER A 8 15.40 13.12 -10.51
CA SER A 8 14.77 12.07 -9.70
C SER A 8 13.64 12.61 -8.85
N THR A 9 13.82 13.80 -8.25
CA THR A 9 12.80 14.47 -7.44
C THR A 9 11.58 14.84 -8.29
N LEU A 10 11.78 15.37 -9.49
CA LEU A 10 10.69 15.66 -10.44
C LEU A 10 9.91 14.40 -10.82
N ILE A 11 10.61 13.29 -11.10
CA ILE A 11 9.98 12.00 -11.38
C ILE A 11 9.15 11.54 -10.18
N VAL A 12 9.68 11.61 -8.96
CA VAL A 12 8.94 11.22 -7.75
C VAL A 12 7.70 12.08 -7.57
N VAL A 13 7.78 13.40 -7.73
CA VAL A 13 6.61 14.29 -7.64
C VAL A 13 5.54 13.87 -8.65
N PHE A 14 5.92 13.66 -9.92
CA PHE A 14 4.98 13.21 -10.94
C PHE A 14 4.31 11.86 -10.59
N LEU A 15 5.09 10.90 -10.07
CA LEU A 15 4.56 9.62 -9.63
C LEU A 15 3.59 9.79 -8.45
N CYS A 16 3.97 10.54 -7.42
CA CYS A 16 3.16 10.78 -6.23
C CYS A 16 1.81 11.45 -6.57
N GLU A 17 1.82 12.50 -7.41
CA GLU A 17 0.60 13.18 -7.85
C GLU A 17 -0.31 12.24 -8.65
N THR A 18 0.28 11.43 -9.54
CA THR A 18 -0.48 10.44 -10.33
C THR A 18 -1.13 9.39 -9.44
N ILE A 19 -0.39 8.86 -8.46
CA ILE A 19 -0.89 7.85 -7.51
C ILE A 19 -2.00 8.44 -6.63
N CYS A 20 -1.76 9.62 -6.07
CA CYS A 20 -2.73 10.35 -5.25
C CYS A 20 -4.04 10.56 -6.03
N TYR A 21 -3.94 11.11 -7.25
CA TYR A 21 -5.07 11.34 -8.13
C TYR A 21 -5.85 10.04 -8.44
N LEU A 22 -5.16 8.96 -8.82
CA LEU A 22 -5.81 7.68 -9.15
C LEU A 22 -6.55 7.09 -7.96
N ASN A 23 -5.93 7.09 -6.77
CA ASN A 23 -6.53 6.55 -5.55
C ASN A 23 -7.73 7.40 -5.08
N LEU A 24 -7.59 8.73 -5.05
CA LEU A 24 -8.69 9.63 -4.71
C LEU A 24 -9.86 9.51 -5.70
N ARG A 25 -9.57 9.45 -7.00
CA ARG A 25 -10.59 9.25 -8.04
C ARG A 25 -11.33 7.93 -7.84
N LEU A 26 -10.63 6.86 -7.50
CA LEU A 26 -11.23 5.56 -7.25
C LEU A 26 -12.13 5.58 -6.00
N LEU A 27 -11.62 6.13 -4.89
CA LEU A 27 -12.39 6.31 -3.65
C LEU A 27 -13.64 7.17 -3.88
N PHE A 28 -13.51 8.29 -4.59
CA PHE A 28 -14.62 9.16 -4.95
C PHE A 28 -15.66 8.42 -5.82
N THR A 29 -15.20 7.58 -6.75
CA THR A 29 -16.09 6.77 -7.62
C THR A 29 -16.89 5.73 -6.82
N ILE A 30 -16.28 5.14 -5.78
CA ILE A 30 -16.87 4.11 -4.92
C ILE A 30 -17.84 4.74 -3.91
N PHE A 31 -17.38 5.68 -3.09
CA PHE A 31 -18.14 6.20 -1.94
C PHE A 31 -19.11 7.31 -2.31
N TYR A 32 -18.70 8.24 -3.18
CA TYR A 32 -19.51 9.41 -3.50
C TYR A 32 -20.38 9.17 -4.74
N LEU A 33 -19.78 8.79 -5.87
CA LEU A 33 -20.54 8.58 -7.11
C LEU A 33 -21.33 7.27 -7.13
N LYS A 34 -21.03 6.33 -6.21
CA LYS A 34 -21.63 4.97 -6.14
C LYS A 34 -21.67 4.23 -7.47
N LYS A 35 -20.74 4.55 -8.39
CA LYS A 35 -20.64 3.90 -9.72
C LYS A 35 -20.07 2.49 -9.63
N ILE A 36 -19.46 2.16 -8.49
CA ILE A 36 -18.97 0.83 -8.15
C ILE A 36 -19.63 0.47 -6.82
N ALA A 37 -20.24 -0.72 -6.75
CA ALA A 37 -20.91 -1.18 -5.54
C ALA A 37 -19.89 -1.38 -4.40
N PHE A 38 -20.16 -0.75 -3.25
CA PHE A 38 -19.37 -0.95 -2.05
C PHE A 38 -19.57 -2.39 -1.54
N LYS A 39 -18.46 -3.10 -1.36
CA LYS A 39 -18.43 -4.46 -0.79
C LYS A 39 -17.72 -4.43 0.57
N PRO A 40 -18.35 -4.85 1.68
CA PRO A 40 -17.74 -4.85 3.00
C PRO A 40 -16.49 -5.74 3.07
N ASP A 41 -16.45 -6.84 2.31
CA ASP A 41 -15.29 -7.75 2.26
C ASP A 41 -14.01 -7.07 1.69
N LEU A 42 -14.16 -5.94 1.00
CA LEU A 42 -13.06 -5.15 0.44
C LEU A 42 -12.70 -3.93 1.29
N THR A 43 -13.24 -3.81 2.52
CA THR A 43 -12.99 -2.65 3.40
C THR A 43 -11.50 -2.37 3.57
N LEU A 44 -10.69 -3.41 3.78
CA LEU A 44 -9.26 -3.28 3.97
C LEU A 44 -8.52 -2.80 2.71
N VAL A 45 -9.03 -3.14 1.52
CA VAL A 45 -8.51 -2.62 0.24
C VAL A 45 -8.82 -1.13 0.12
N TYR A 46 -10.02 -0.67 0.52
CA TYR A 46 -10.33 0.76 0.52
C TYR A 46 -9.45 1.55 1.49
N LEU A 47 -9.12 0.97 2.66
CA LEU A 47 -8.18 1.59 3.59
C LEU A 47 -6.77 1.70 3.00
N ILE A 48 -6.31 0.70 2.23
CA ILE A 48 -5.04 0.81 1.50
C ILE A 48 -5.10 1.93 0.48
N LEU A 49 -6.17 2.04 -0.32
CA LEU A 49 -6.32 3.14 -1.29
C LEU A 49 -6.25 4.51 -0.61
N ALA A 50 -6.89 4.67 0.56
CA ALA A 50 -6.83 5.90 1.34
C ALA A 50 -5.42 6.15 1.91
N GLY A 51 -4.77 5.11 2.44
CA GLY A 51 -3.40 5.16 2.95
C GLY A 51 -2.38 5.50 1.87
N ASP A 52 -2.50 4.91 0.68
CA ASP A 52 -1.64 5.18 -0.48
C ASP A 52 -1.85 6.59 -1.02
N ALA A 53 -3.09 7.10 -1.03
CA ALA A 53 -3.38 8.50 -1.37
C ALA A 53 -2.72 9.47 -0.38
N GLY A 54 -2.93 9.26 0.92
CA GLY A 54 -2.32 10.10 1.97
C GLY A 54 -0.80 10.04 1.97
N TYR A 55 -0.22 8.84 1.84
CA TYR A 55 1.22 8.64 1.72
C TYR A 55 1.79 9.39 0.51
N SER A 56 1.18 9.22 -0.67
CA SER A 56 1.65 9.86 -1.89
C SER A 56 1.51 11.38 -1.82
N PHE A 57 0.45 11.89 -1.20
CA PHE A 57 0.27 13.31 -0.95
C PHE A 57 1.38 13.88 -0.05
N CYS A 58 1.65 13.25 1.10
CA CYS A 58 2.69 13.72 2.02
C CYS A 58 4.09 13.65 1.41
N VAL A 59 4.44 12.55 0.73
CA VAL A 59 5.73 12.41 0.04
C VAL A 59 5.84 13.38 -1.13
N GLY A 60 4.76 13.60 -1.89
CA GLY A 60 4.68 14.59 -2.94
C GLY A 60 4.97 15.99 -2.42
N LEU A 61 4.27 16.42 -1.36
CA LEU A 61 4.50 17.71 -0.70
C LEU A 61 5.94 17.86 -0.19
N LEU A 62 6.50 16.82 0.45
CA LEU A 62 7.89 16.82 0.91
C LEU A 62 8.87 17.03 -0.25
N LYS A 63 8.66 16.36 -1.38
CA LYS A 63 9.53 16.47 -2.55
C LYS A 63 9.35 17.80 -3.29
N ILE A 64 8.13 18.33 -3.39
CA ILE A 64 7.87 19.69 -3.88
C ILE A 64 8.59 20.71 -3.00
N TYR A 65 8.51 20.57 -1.67
CA TYR A 65 9.22 21.44 -0.74
C TYR A 65 10.74 21.37 -0.91
N THR A 66 11.30 20.16 -1.00
CA THR A 66 12.74 19.94 -1.23
C THR A 66 13.19 20.56 -2.56
N LEU A 67 12.36 20.45 -3.61
CA LEU A 67 12.62 21.07 -4.90
C LEU A 67 12.58 22.61 -4.80
N ALA A 68 11.59 23.17 -4.10
CA ALA A 68 11.43 24.60 -3.91
C ALA A 68 12.62 25.25 -3.18
N ILE A 69 13.10 24.64 -2.09
CA ILE A 69 14.28 25.14 -1.36
C ILE A 69 15.58 25.02 -2.16
N THR A 70 15.63 24.06 -3.10
CA THR A 70 16.78 23.90 -4.01
C THR A 70 16.84 25.08 -5.00
N PHE A 71 15.70 25.57 -5.48
CA PHE A 71 15.63 26.74 -6.37
C PHE A 71 15.78 28.06 -5.62
N SER A 72 15.21 28.17 -4.42
CA SER A 72 15.29 29.39 -3.61
C SER A 72 15.36 29.07 -2.13
N LYS A 73 16.53 29.33 -1.53
CA LYS A 73 16.73 29.24 -0.07
C LYS A 73 15.85 30.20 0.72
N ALA A 74 15.25 31.21 0.08
CA ALA A 74 14.31 32.12 0.74
C ALA A 74 12.99 31.42 1.14
N LEU A 75 12.68 30.26 0.57
CA LEU A 75 11.49 29.46 0.91
C LEU A 75 11.71 28.52 2.10
N ILE A 76 12.87 28.59 2.76
CA ILE A 76 13.17 27.77 3.94
C ILE A 76 12.30 28.24 5.11
N VAL A 77 11.52 27.31 5.66
CA VAL A 77 10.64 27.53 6.81
C VAL A 77 11.16 26.63 7.91
N LYS A 78 11.51 27.22 9.07
CA LYS A 78 12.09 26.48 10.19
C LYS A 78 11.21 25.27 10.56
N ASN A 79 11.83 24.10 10.72
CA ASN A 79 11.20 22.83 11.09
C ASN A 79 10.14 22.26 10.10
N LEU A 80 9.79 22.93 9.00
CA LEU A 80 8.76 22.45 8.08
C LEU A 80 9.13 21.10 7.44
N ILE A 81 10.41 20.92 7.08
CA ILE A 81 10.90 19.65 6.55
C ILE A 81 10.67 18.49 7.52
N LEU A 82 10.86 18.71 8.82
CA LEU A 82 10.64 17.70 9.86
C LEU A 82 9.15 17.32 9.94
N PHE A 83 8.25 18.29 9.95
CA PHE A 83 6.80 18.02 9.99
C PHE A 83 6.33 17.25 8.75
N LEU A 84 6.82 17.62 7.56
CA LEU A 84 6.51 16.89 6.32
C LEU A 84 7.08 15.46 6.32
N LEU A 85 8.28 15.27 6.86
CA LEU A 85 8.88 13.95 7.04
C LEU A 85 8.09 13.09 8.03
N ILE A 86 7.72 13.64 9.20
CA ILE A 86 6.89 12.96 10.20
C ILE A 86 5.57 12.53 9.57
N ALA A 87 4.88 13.43 8.87
CA ALA A 87 3.63 13.11 8.17
C ALA A 87 3.83 11.96 7.17
N SER A 88 4.90 12.01 6.37
CA SER A 88 5.23 10.97 5.39
C SER A 88 5.51 9.62 6.07
N ILE A 89 6.20 9.61 7.21
CA ILE A 89 6.47 8.39 7.98
C ILE A 89 5.19 7.82 8.56
N LEU A 90 4.32 8.65 9.14
CA LEU A 90 3.05 8.20 9.71
C LEU A 90 2.19 7.49 8.65
N PHE A 91 2.01 8.09 7.49
CA PHE A 91 1.29 7.44 6.39
C PHE A 91 2.02 6.20 5.87
N GLY A 92 3.36 6.19 5.88
CA GLY A 92 4.16 5.01 5.56
C GLY A 92 3.93 3.85 6.54
N VAL A 93 3.86 4.12 7.84
CA VAL A 93 3.55 3.14 8.88
C VAL A 93 2.13 2.61 8.72
N ILE A 94 1.15 3.50 8.49
CA ILE A 94 -0.24 3.09 8.23
C ILE A 94 -0.30 2.15 7.03
N ARG A 95 0.29 2.56 5.90
CA ARG A 95 0.32 1.78 4.66
C ARG A 95 0.94 0.39 4.87
N THR A 96 2.15 0.34 5.42
CA THR A 96 2.88 -0.93 5.63
C THR A 96 2.14 -1.87 6.59
N THR A 97 1.53 -1.33 7.65
CA THR A 97 0.72 -2.09 8.60
C THR A 97 -0.54 -2.65 7.95
N LEU A 98 -1.21 -1.88 7.08
CA LEU A 98 -2.37 -2.36 6.34
C LEU A 98 -1.99 -3.50 5.38
N ILE A 99 -0.89 -3.38 4.64
CA ILE A 99 -0.39 -4.43 3.74
C ILE A 99 -0.05 -5.69 4.54
N PHE A 100 0.66 -5.55 5.66
CA PHE A 100 0.96 -6.68 6.56
C PHE A 100 -0.31 -7.33 7.10
N SER A 101 -1.28 -6.54 7.53
CA SER A 101 -2.56 -7.03 8.03
C SER A 101 -3.32 -7.82 6.97
N ILE A 102 -3.32 -7.37 5.70
CA ILE A 102 -3.90 -8.13 4.59
C ILE A 102 -3.17 -9.47 4.40
N ALA A 103 -1.84 -9.46 4.38
CA ALA A 103 -1.05 -10.68 4.18
C ALA A 103 -1.32 -11.70 5.31
N LEU A 104 -1.32 -11.23 6.56
CA LEU A 104 -1.62 -12.04 7.73
C LEU A 104 -3.06 -12.57 7.70
N PHE A 105 -4.02 -11.71 7.36
CA PHE A 105 -5.42 -12.11 7.25
C PHE A 105 -5.64 -13.20 6.21
N ARG A 106 -5.02 -13.08 5.03
CA ARG A 106 -5.08 -14.11 3.98
C ARG A 106 -4.43 -15.42 4.44
N PHE A 107 -3.31 -15.32 5.15
CA PHE A 107 -2.66 -16.48 5.77
C PHE A 107 -3.62 -17.17 6.75
N ILE A 108 -4.21 -16.43 7.69
CA ILE A 108 -5.17 -16.98 8.67
C ILE A 108 -6.38 -17.59 7.96
N ALA A 109 -6.97 -16.91 6.97
CA ALA A 109 -8.15 -17.41 6.25
C ALA A 109 -7.88 -18.73 5.50
N ILE A 110 -6.67 -18.92 4.98
CA ILE A 110 -6.30 -20.13 4.23
C ILE A 110 -5.88 -21.28 5.17
N TYR A 111 -5.17 -20.98 6.26
CA TYR A 111 -4.68 -22.00 7.22
C TYR A 111 -5.67 -22.35 8.33
N PHE A 112 -6.50 -21.40 8.76
CA PHE A 112 -7.43 -21.53 9.88
C PHE A 112 -8.85 -21.17 9.44
N GLN A 113 -9.36 -21.87 8.42
CA GLN A 113 -10.71 -21.65 7.87
C GLN A 113 -11.81 -21.66 8.94
N ILE A 114 -11.68 -22.52 9.96
CA ILE A 114 -12.66 -22.70 11.03
C ILE A 114 -12.73 -21.47 11.97
N SER A 115 -11.58 -20.89 12.33
CA SER A 115 -11.54 -19.71 13.20
C SER A 115 -12.06 -18.47 12.46
N TYR A 116 -11.81 -18.40 11.15
CA TYR A 116 -12.16 -17.27 10.31
C TYR A 116 -13.69 -17.08 10.12
N HIS A 117 -14.46 -18.17 10.04
CA HIS A 117 -15.91 -18.05 9.84
C HIS A 117 -16.64 -17.51 11.07
N ASN A 118 -16.15 -17.82 12.28
CA ASN A 118 -16.81 -17.44 13.53
C ASN A 118 -16.46 -16.01 13.97
N ASN A 119 -15.25 -15.52 13.63
CA ASN A 119 -14.78 -14.22 14.08
C ASN A 119 -14.99 -13.16 12.98
N SER A 120 -16.13 -12.48 13.08
CA SER A 120 -16.64 -11.45 12.16
C SER A 120 -15.58 -10.42 11.71
N HIS A 121 -15.71 -9.96 10.47
CA HIS A 121 -14.95 -8.85 9.85
C HIS A 121 -14.76 -7.63 10.78
N LYS A 122 -15.71 -7.38 11.69
CA LYS A 122 -15.63 -6.29 12.68
C LYS A 122 -14.48 -6.47 13.70
N THR A 123 -14.22 -7.69 14.16
CA THR A 123 -13.14 -8.00 15.12
C THR A 123 -11.77 -7.72 14.49
N LEU A 124 -11.60 -8.09 13.22
CA LEU A 124 -10.37 -7.81 12.48
C LEU A 124 -10.11 -6.30 12.36
N LEU A 125 -11.12 -5.53 11.94
CA LEU A 125 -10.97 -4.09 11.76
C LEU A 125 -10.61 -3.40 13.08
N CYS A 126 -11.21 -3.83 14.18
CA CYS A 126 -10.86 -3.35 15.52
C CYS A 126 -9.40 -3.67 15.88
N ALA A 127 -8.96 -4.92 15.66
CA ALA A 127 -7.59 -5.34 15.91
C ALA A 127 -6.57 -4.54 15.08
N ILE A 128 -6.86 -4.28 13.80
CA ILE A 128 -6.02 -3.47 12.91
C ILE A 128 -5.94 -2.03 13.42
N SER A 129 -7.08 -1.42 13.79
CA SER A 129 -7.10 -0.05 14.34
C SER A 129 -6.30 0.08 15.64
N VAL A 130 -6.45 -0.87 16.56
CA VAL A 130 -5.68 -0.89 17.82
C VAL A 130 -4.18 -1.05 17.52
N ASN A 131 -3.81 -1.97 16.62
CA ASN A 131 -2.42 -2.19 16.23
C ASN A 131 -1.81 -0.93 15.58
N LEU A 132 -2.54 -0.26 14.69
CA LEU A 132 -2.12 1.01 14.07
C LEU A 132 -1.86 2.09 15.12
N CYS A 133 -2.78 2.28 16.07
CA CYS A 133 -2.59 3.25 17.15
C CYS A 133 -1.34 2.93 17.96
N LEU A 134 -1.16 1.68 18.40
CA LEU A 134 0.00 1.25 19.17
C LEU A 134 1.31 1.47 18.41
N LEU A 135 1.36 1.15 17.12
CA LEU A 135 2.55 1.34 16.29
C LEU A 135 2.88 2.83 16.09
N ILE A 136 1.87 3.68 15.91
CA ILE A 136 2.07 5.13 15.79
C ILE A 136 2.62 5.70 17.10
N PHE A 137 2.03 5.34 18.24
CA PHE A 137 2.55 5.77 19.55
C PHE A 137 3.97 5.26 19.81
N PHE A 138 4.25 4.00 19.44
CA PHE A 138 5.58 3.43 19.58
C PHE A 138 6.61 4.15 18.69
N ASP A 139 6.26 4.51 17.46
CA ASP A 139 7.15 5.27 16.58
C ASP A 139 7.46 6.67 17.15
N GLN A 140 6.46 7.36 17.72
CA GLN A 140 6.67 8.64 18.39
C GLN A 140 7.53 8.51 19.65
N TYR A 141 7.30 7.46 20.45
CA TYR A 141 8.13 7.14 21.61
C TYR A 141 9.58 6.87 21.23
N MET A 142 9.81 6.11 20.15
CA MET A 142 11.16 5.84 19.66
C MET A 142 11.85 7.10 19.14
N MET A 143 11.11 7.98 18.44
CA MET A 143 11.65 9.22 17.89
C MET A 143 12.05 10.23 18.98
N PHE A 144 11.12 10.56 19.88
CA PHE A 144 11.31 11.62 20.86
C PHE A 144 11.81 11.13 22.23
N GLY A 145 11.44 9.91 22.63
CA GLY A 145 11.80 9.36 23.95
C GLY A 145 13.11 8.59 23.92
N TYR A 146 13.19 7.52 23.11
CA TYR A 146 14.39 6.66 23.11
C TYR A 146 15.56 7.31 22.37
N CYS A 147 15.32 7.78 21.15
CA CYS A 147 16.38 8.39 20.34
C CYS A 147 16.62 9.86 20.68
N ASN A 148 15.78 10.53 21.48
CA ASN A 148 15.92 11.96 21.83
C ASN A 148 16.11 12.87 20.59
N ASN A 149 15.31 12.68 19.54
CA ASN A 149 15.35 13.56 18.39
C ASN A 149 14.82 14.96 18.75
N VAL A 150 15.60 16.01 18.50
CA VAL A 150 15.23 17.39 18.88
C VAL A 150 14.44 18.07 17.76
N ILE A 151 13.42 18.86 18.10
CA ILE A 151 12.63 19.68 17.16
C ILE A 151 13.36 21.02 16.87
N ASP A 152 14.63 20.94 16.51
CA ASP A 152 15.41 22.11 16.10
C ASP A 152 16.32 21.73 14.93
N VAL A 153 15.69 21.64 13.75
CA VAL A 153 16.38 21.22 12.52
C VAL A 153 17.15 22.42 11.96
N PRO A 154 18.46 22.27 11.65
CA PRO A 154 19.25 23.36 11.11
C PRO A 154 18.68 23.86 9.79
N LEU A 155 18.77 25.17 9.53
CA LEU A 155 18.23 25.78 8.30
C LEU A 155 18.90 25.24 7.02
N VAL A 156 20.10 24.67 7.13
CA VAL A 156 20.86 24.09 6.01
C VAL A 156 20.39 22.66 5.68
N CYS A 157 19.36 22.15 6.36
CA CYS A 157 18.88 20.80 6.20
C CYS A 157 18.06 20.59 4.92
N ASP A 158 18.57 19.79 3.99
CA ASP A 158 17.92 19.47 2.71
C ASP A 158 17.53 18.00 2.56
N ASN A 159 17.78 17.16 3.58
CA ASN A 159 17.56 15.73 3.51
C ASN A 159 17.12 15.11 4.85
N SER A 160 16.56 13.90 4.78
CA SER A 160 16.03 13.18 5.94
C SER A 160 17.08 12.83 6.98
N LYS A 161 18.33 12.58 6.57
CA LYS A 161 19.43 12.22 7.48
C LYS A 161 19.86 13.39 8.37
N CYS A 162 19.60 14.62 7.93
CA CYS A 162 19.87 15.81 8.73
C CYS A 162 18.68 16.17 9.64
N ALA A 163 17.45 15.80 9.26
CA ALA A 163 16.25 16.08 10.07
C ALA A 163 16.08 15.10 11.25
N TYR A 164 16.58 13.87 11.09
CA TYR A 164 16.60 12.85 12.13
C TYR A 164 18.02 12.58 12.59
N ASN A 165 18.20 12.29 13.87
CA ASN A 165 19.45 11.70 14.32
C ASN A 165 19.64 10.28 13.78
N GLN A 166 20.88 9.81 13.87
CA GLN A 166 21.28 8.49 13.39
C GLN A 166 20.49 7.35 14.06
N CYS A 167 20.20 7.48 15.36
CA CYS A 167 19.44 6.48 16.13
C CYS A 167 18.06 6.21 15.51
N TYR A 168 17.28 7.26 15.27
CA TYR A 168 15.93 7.09 14.74
C TYR A 168 15.96 6.62 13.28
N PHE A 169 16.92 7.11 12.50
CA PHE A 169 17.11 6.64 11.12
C PHE A 169 17.39 5.13 11.05
N ASP A 170 18.30 4.62 11.89
CA ASP A 170 18.64 3.19 11.93
C ASP A 170 17.47 2.34 12.43
N PHE A 171 16.76 2.80 13.46
CA PHE A 171 15.54 2.16 13.94
C PHE A 171 14.46 2.07 12.84
N TRP A 172 14.20 3.17 12.14
CA TRP A 172 13.21 3.24 11.08
C TRP A 172 13.55 2.28 9.94
N MET A 173 14.80 2.30 9.49
CA MET A 173 15.31 1.39 8.46
C MET A 173 15.20 -0.08 8.87
N PHE A 174 15.56 -0.41 10.12
CA PHE A 174 15.46 -1.77 10.64
C PHE A 174 14.00 -2.25 10.66
N ARG A 175 13.10 -1.43 11.21
CA ARG A 175 11.66 -1.74 11.25
C ARG A 175 11.09 -1.97 9.86
N GLU A 176 11.39 -1.07 8.92
CA GLU A 176 10.88 -1.17 7.55
C GLU A 176 11.34 -2.47 6.88
N LYS A 177 12.62 -2.83 7.02
CA LYS A 177 13.16 -4.11 6.52
C LYS A 177 12.44 -5.30 7.15
N LEU A 178 12.27 -5.30 8.47
CA LEU A 178 11.64 -6.40 9.20
C LEU A 178 10.21 -6.62 8.73
N VAL A 179 9.41 -5.56 8.60
CA VAL A 179 8.01 -5.65 8.16
C VAL A 179 7.92 -6.18 6.72
N TYR A 180 8.76 -5.69 5.79
CA TYR A 180 8.75 -6.19 4.42
C TYR A 180 9.21 -7.64 4.28
N ILE A 181 10.17 -8.09 5.10
CA ILE A 181 10.56 -9.50 5.17
C ILE A 181 9.37 -10.35 5.64
N CYS A 182 8.67 -9.92 6.70
CA CYS A 182 7.49 -10.63 7.19
C CYS A 182 6.38 -10.72 6.13
N ILE A 183 6.09 -9.61 5.42
CA ILE A 183 5.13 -9.60 4.29
C ILE A 183 5.58 -10.58 3.21
N SER A 184 6.86 -10.55 2.84
CA SER A 184 7.41 -11.43 1.81
C SER A 184 7.29 -12.90 2.19
N MET A 185 7.61 -13.25 3.43
CA MET A 185 7.50 -14.63 3.92
C MET A 185 6.06 -15.12 3.91
N LEU A 186 5.11 -14.31 4.42
CA LEU A 186 3.69 -14.64 4.38
C LEU A 186 3.19 -14.84 2.94
N SER A 187 3.56 -13.94 2.03
CA SER A 187 3.19 -14.04 0.61
C SER A 187 3.83 -15.22 -0.10
N ALA A 188 5.07 -15.58 0.23
CA ALA A 188 5.74 -16.76 -0.32
C ALA A 188 5.08 -18.06 0.17
N VAL A 189 4.76 -18.17 1.46
CA VAL A 189 4.05 -19.32 2.02
C VAL A 189 2.67 -19.47 1.38
N LEU A 190 1.94 -18.38 1.20
CA LEU A 190 0.68 -18.36 0.47
C LEU A 190 0.85 -18.80 -0.99
N ALA A 191 1.86 -18.29 -1.69
CA ALA A 191 2.14 -18.65 -3.09
C ALA A 191 2.44 -20.15 -3.25
N ILE A 192 3.30 -20.70 -2.38
CA ILE A 192 3.64 -22.13 -2.38
C ILE A 192 2.39 -22.97 -2.15
N ARG A 193 1.57 -22.62 -1.16
CA ARG A 193 0.34 -23.38 -0.88
C ARG A 193 -0.64 -23.35 -2.05
N LEU A 194 -0.81 -22.20 -2.70
CA LEU A 194 -1.67 -22.07 -3.88
C LEU A 194 -1.12 -22.86 -5.07
N PHE A 195 0.21 -22.90 -5.22
CA PHE A 195 0.87 -23.71 -6.25
C PHE A 195 0.68 -25.21 -6.00
N VAL A 196 0.88 -25.67 -4.76
CA VAL A 196 0.63 -27.06 -4.35
C VAL A 196 -0.82 -27.44 -4.57
N TRP A 197 -1.77 -26.58 -4.18
CA TRP A 197 -3.20 -26.82 -4.43
C TRP A 197 -3.46 -26.99 -5.93
N LYS A 198 -2.98 -26.05 -6.76
CA LYS A 198 -3.15 -26.12 -8.21
C LYS A 198 -2.58 -27.41 -8.81
N PHE A 199 -1.44 -27.88 -8.31
CA PHE A 199 -0.80 -29.09 -8.82
C PHE A 199 -1.47 -30.39 -8.33
N CYS A 200 -1.88 -30.43 -7.06
CA CYS A 200 -2.53 -31.60 -6.46
C CYS A 200 -3.98 -31.77 -6.92
N THR A 201 -4.71 -30.68 -7.16
CA THR A 201 -6.12 -30.72 -7.60
C THR A 201 -6.19 -30.72 -9.12
N LYS A 202 -5.78 -31.84 -9.72
CA LYS A 202 -5.71 -32.04 -11.18
C LYS A 202 -7.09 -32.07 -11.89
N ASN A 203 -8.20 -31.89 -11.17
CA ASN A 203 -9.56 -31.94 -11.69
C ASN A 203 -10.53 -31.11 -10.82
N ARG A 204 -11.35 -30.27 -11.48
CA ARG A 204 -12.53 -29.48 -11.01
C ARG A 204 -12.31 -28.03 -10.55
N THR A 205 -12.92 -27.14 -11.34
CA THR A 205 -13.32 -25.72 -11.14
C THR A 205 -12.33 -24.61 -11.53
N ASP A 206 -12.15 -24.49 -12.85
CA ASP A 206 -11.28 -23.58 -13.62
C ASP A 206 -11.58 -22.06 -13.60
N HIS A 207 -12.41 -21.50 -12.70
CA HIS A 207 -12.73 -20.06 -12.83
C HIS A 207 -12.85 -19.24 -11.54
N MET A 208 -12.65 -19.84 -10.37
CA MET A 208 -12.81 -19.13 -9.09
C MET A 208 -11.58 -19.14 -8.19
N PHE A 209 -10.37 -19.29 -8.76
CA PHE A 209 -9.23 -18.61 -8.13
C PHE A 209 -9.63 -17.14 -8.04
N SER A 210 -10.08 -16.73 -6.85
CA SER A 210 -10.70 -15.43 -6.67
C SER A 210 -9.70 -14.43 -7.21
N LYS A 211 -10.06 -13.67 -8.25
CA LYS A 211 -9.14 -12.72 -8.90
C LYS A 211 -8.39 -11.92 -7.83
N ALA A 212 -9.06 -11.62 -6.70
CA ALA A 212 -8.49 -11.05 -5.49
C ALA A 212 -7.17 -11.69 -5.01
N THR A 213 -7.05 -13.02 -4.99
CA THR A 213 -5.84 -13.76 -4.59
C THR A 213 -4.71 -13.68 -5.63
N GLN A 214 -5.03 -13.62 -6.92
CA GLN A 214 -4.00 -13.38 -7.94
C GLN A 214 -3.48 -11.95 -7.86
N ILE A 215 -4.39 -10.99 -7.69
CA ILE A 215 -4.08 -9.57 -7.53
C ILE A 215 -3.22 -9.36 -6.28
N ALA A 216 -3.60 -10.01 -5.17
CA ALA A 216 -2.88 -10.04 -3.90
C ALA A 216 -1.40 -10.44 -4.04
N LEU A 217 -1.17 -11.52 -4.77
CA LEU A 217 0.14 -12.12 -4.93
C LEU A 217 1.00 -11.28 -5.87
N LEU A 218 0.38 -10.73 -6.92
CA LEU A 218 1.02 -9.77 -7.81
C LEU A 218 1.40 -8.47 -7.09
N ASP A 219 0.50 -7.94 -6.26
CA ASP A 219 0.75 -6.76 -5.43
C ASP A 219 1.90 -7.01 -4.44
N SER A 220 1.90 -8.19 -3.79
CA SER A 220 3.01 -8.60 -2.93
C SER A 220 4.34 -8.68 -3.69
N ALA A 221 4.33 -9.24 -4.91
CA ALA A 221 5.53 -9.32 -5.74
C ALA A 221 6.05 -7.92 -6.11
N VAL A 222 5.16 -7.01 -6.53
CA VAL A 222 5.51 -5.62 -6.83
C VAL A 222 6.12 -4.92 -5.61
N VAL A 223 5.52 -5.13 -4.44
CA VAL A 223 6.02 -4.60 -3.16
C VAL A 223 7.41 -5.16 -2.82
N ILE A 224 7.65 -6.45 -3.03
CA ILE A 224 8.96 -7.09 -2.79
C ILE A 224 10.02 -6.48 -3.71
N PHE A 225 9.78 -6.49 -5.03
CA PHE A 225 10.74 -6.00 -6.01
C PHE A 225 11.00 -4.50 -5.91
N SER A 226 10.02 -3.71 -5.47
CA SER A 226 10.14 -2.25 -5.43
C SER A 226 10.60 -1.70 -4.09
N ASN A 227 10.51 -2.49 -2.99
CA ASN A 227 10.95 -2.04 -1.66
C ASN A 227 12.21 -2.77 -1.17
N ILE A 228 12.26 -4.11 -1.27
CA ILE A 228 13.39 -4.89 -0.72
C ILE A 228 14.62 -4.76 -1.63
N LEU A 229 14.43 -4.94 -2.95
CA LEU A 229 15.54 -4.94 -3.90
C LEU A 229 16.31 -3.61 -3.88
N PRO A 230 15.68 -2.42 -3.92
CA PRO A 230 16.44 -1.17 -3.92
C PRO A 230 17.19 -0.95 -2.61
N VAL A 231 16.62 -1.36 -1.47
CA VAL A 231 17.27 -1.24 -0.16
C VAL A 231 18.49 -2.16 -0.06
N PHE A 232 18.37 -3.39 -0.57
CA PHE A 232 19.47 -4.34 -0.59
C PHE A 232 20.62 -3.86 -1.50
N VAL A 233 20.29 -3.45 -2.73
CA VAL A 233 21.26 -2.88 -3.69
C VAL A 233 21.95 -1.65 -3.09
N SER A 234 21.19 -0.77 -2.44
CA SER A 234 21.73 0.42 -1.77
C SER A 234 22.69 0.09 -0.63
N SER A 235 22.45 -1.00 0.10
CA SER A 235 23.32 -1.42 1.21
C SER A 235 24.66 -1.99 0.75
N GLN A 236 24.72 -2.57 -0.45
CA GLN A 236 25.96 -3.10 -1.04
C GLN A 236 26.78 -2.01 -1.74
N LEU A 237 26.12 -0.95 -2.20
CA LEU A 237 26.75 0.19 -2.86
C LEU A 237 27.10 1.31 -1.85
N SER A 238 27.79 0.95 -0.76
CA SER A 238 28.17 1.88 0.32
C SER A 238 29.02 3.07 -0.15
N ASN A 239 29.60 3.00 -1.35
CA ASN A 239 30.46 4.03 -1.93
C ASN A 239 29.68 5.13 -2.68
N ILE A 240 28.35 5.03 -2.80
CA ILE A 240 27.52 6.00 -3.54
C ILE A 240 26.90 7.00 -2.56
N ASP A 241 26.93 8.29 -2.92
CA ASP A 241 26.33 9.38 -2.15
C ASP A 241 24.91 9.08 -1.69
N PHE A 242 24.67 9.28 -0.39
CA PHE A 242 23.37 9.06 0.25
C PHE A 242 22.21 9.74 -0.50
N LEU A 243 22.42 10.93 -1.06
CA LEU A 243 21.41 11.69 -1.81
C LEU A 243 20.99 11.01 -3.12
N ILE A 244 21.93 10.37 -3.82
CA ILE A 244 21.65 9.63 -5.06
C ILE A 244 20.91 8.35 -4.71
N THR A 245 21.44 7.60 -3.75
CA THR A 245 20.89 6.32 -3.29
C THR A 245 19.46 6.49 -2.74
N SER A 246 19.22 7.49 -1.90
CA SER A 246 17.88 7.82 -1.37
C SER A 246 16.91 8.28 -2.46
N SER A 247 17.38 9.05 -3.44
CA SER A 247 16.56 9.47 -4.59
C SER A 247 16.15 8.28 -5.46
N MET A 248 17.10 7.42 -5.83
CA MET A 248 16.85 6.24 -6.66
C MET A 248 15.93 5.22 -5.99
N THR A 249 16.14 4.95 -4.71
CA THR A 249 15.24 4.08 -3.92
C THR A 249 13.83 4.66 -3.86
N THR A 250 13.69 5.98 -3.66
CA THR A 250 12.39 6.64 -3.65
C THR A 250 11.68 6.51 -5.01
N VAL A 251 12.39 6.68 -6.12
CA VAL A 251 11.84 6.47 -7.48
C VAL A 251 11.33 5.05 -7.63
N CYS A 252 12.15 4.04 -7.30
CA CYS A 252 11.77 2.64 -7.44
C CYS A 252 10.54 2.27 -6.60
N ARG A 253 10.48 2.73 -5.35
CA ARG A 253 9.34 2.51 -4.45
C ARG A 253 8.04 3.11 -5.00
N ASN A 254 8.10 4.34 -5.52
CA ASN A 254 6.92 5.00 -6.08
C ASN A 254 6.51 4.41 -7.43
N LEU A 255 7.45 3.91 -8.24
CA LEU A 255 7.12 3.14 -9.44
C LEU A 255 6.38 1.85 -9.09
N GLY A 256 6.86 1.12 -8.08
CA GLY A 256 6.15 -0.05 -7.54
C GLY A 256 4.74 0.28 -7.08
N LEU A 257 4.60 1.35 -6.28
CA LEU A 257 3.29 1.80 -5.83
C LEU A 257 2.37 2.17 -6.99
N LEU A 258 2.88 2.87 -8.02
CA LEU A 258 2.10 3.19 -9.22
C LEU A 258 1.61 1.94 -9.94
N ILE A 259 2.47 0.93 -10.11
CA ILE A 259 2.09 -0.35 -10.71
C ILE A 259 0.96 -1.00 -9.92
N SER A 260 1.08 -1.09 -8.59
CA SER A 260 0.04 -1.59 -7.70
C SER A 260 -1.27 -0.81 -7.84
N THR A 261 -1.22 0.52 -7.82
CA THR A 261 -2.40 1.39 -7.97
C THR A 261 -3.07 1.20 -9.33
N VAL A 262 -2.30 1.13 -10.42
CA VAL A 262 -2.83 0.91 -11.78
C VAL A 262 -3.47 -0.46 -11.92
N LEU A 263 -2.88 -1.51 -11.31
CA LEU A 263 -3.47 -2.84 -11.27
C LEU A 263 -4.82 -2.78 -10.58
N ILE A 264 -4.88 -2.27 -9.34
CA ILE A 264 -6.13 -2.12 -8.56
C ILE A 264 -7.18 -1.33 -9.35
N TYR A 265 -6.80 -0.19 -9.91
CA TYR A 265 -7.69 0.65 -10.72
C TYR A 265 -8.28 -0.12 -11.90
N ARG A 266 -7.47 -0.89 -12.65
CA ARG A 266 -7.95 -1.71 -13.78
C ARG A 266 -8.96 -2.77 -13.34
N ILE A 267 -8.77 -3.37 -12.17
CA ILE A 267 -9.67 -4.41 -11.64
C ILE A 267 -11.03 -3.81 -11.31
N PHE A 268 -11.06 -2.73 -10.53
CA PHE A 268 -12.29 -2.04 -10.16
C PHE A 268 -13.05 -1.48 -11.38
N MET A 269 -12.33 -0.97 -12.38
CA MET A 269 -12.96 -0.45 -13.61
C MET A 269 -13.47 -1.56 -14.55
N ARG A 270 -12.90 -2.77 -14.49
CA ARG A 270 -13.46 -3.94 -15.19
C ARG A 270 -14.79 -4.35 -14.56
N ASP A 271 -14.89 -4.36 -13.23
CA ASP A 271 -16.14 -4.66 -12.52
C ASP A 271 -17.24 -3.64 -12.83
N LYS A 272 -16.88 -2.36 -12.99
CA LYS A 272 -17.84 -1.32 -13.45
C LYS A 272 -18.46 -1.66 -14.81
N LYS A 273 -17.66 -2.19 -15.75
CA LYS A 273 -18.17 -2.56 -17.09
C LYS A 273 -19.15 -3.73 -17.02
N LEU A 274 -18.91 -4.70 -16.15
CA LEU A 274 -19.83 -5.84 -15.93
C LEU A 274 -21.19 -5.38 -15.38
N VAL A 275 -21.21 -4.42 -14.45
CA VAL A 275 -22.46 -3.87 -13.90
C VAL A 275 -23.22 -3.02 -14.94
N SER A 276 -22.52 -2.22 -15.75
CA SER A 276 -23.18 -1.42 -16.78
C SER A 276 -23.77 -2.27 -17.92
N VAL A 277 -23.18 -3.42 -18.25
CA VAL A 277 -23.73 -4.33 -19.28
C VAL A 277 -25.00 -5.02 -18.79
N LEU A 278 -25.06 -5.41 -17.51
CA LEU A 278 -26.26 -6.01 -16.91
C LEU A 278 -27.44 -5.04 -16.78
N MET A 279 -27.17 -3.73 -16.67
CA MET A 279 -28.22 -2.70 -16.58
C MET A 279 -28.76 -2.23 -17.94
N VAL A 280 -28.12 -2.62 -19.06
CA VAL A 280 -28.52 -2.17 -20.41
C VAL A 280 -29.27 -3.24 -21.21
N THR A 281 -29.42 -4.47 -20.70
CA THR A 281 -30.35 -5.45 -21.27
C THR A 281 -31.76 -5.22 -20.72
N PRO A 282 -32.74 -4.76 -21.54
CA PRO A 282 -34.14 -4.71 -21.13
C PRO A 282 -34.62 -6.16 -20.96
N SER A 283 -35.18 -6.44 -19.79
CA SER A 283 -35.85 -7.70 -19.46
C SER A 283 -36.88 -8.08 -20.53
N ALA A 284 -36.52 -9.03 -21.39
CA ALA A 284 -37.48 -9.80 -22.17
C ALA A 284 -38.04 -10.92 -21.26
N ARG A 285 -39.34 -10.81 -20.96
CA ARG A 285 -40.15 -11.87 -20.31
C ARG A 285 -40.04 -13.19 -21.08
N PRO A 286 -40.13 -14.30 -20.35
CA PRO A 286 -41.14 -15.32 -20.67
C PRO A 286 -41.91 -15.70 -19.39
N THR A 287 -43.15 -15.23 -19.20
CA THR A 287 -44.39 -16.02 -19.40
C THR A 287 -44.23 -17.53 -19.12
N SER A 288 -44.78 -17.93 -17.96
CA SER A 288 -45.57 -19.15 -17.70
C SER A 288 -45.05 -20.50 -18.22
N ILE A 289 -44.85 -21.46 -17.31
CA ILE A 289 -45.58 -22.74 -17.22
C ILE A 289 -45.03 -23.52 -16.01
N ILE A 290 -45.88 -23.72 -15.00
CA ILE A 290 -45.85 -24.79 -13.96
C ILE A 290 -46.92 -25.78 -14.46
N PRO A 291 -46.75 -27.13 -14.47
CA PRO A 291 -46.80 -27.90 -13.22
C PRO A 291 -46.12 -29.29 -13.14
N SER A 292 -45.96 -29.70 -11.87
CA SER A 292 -46.13 -31.05 -11.31
C SER A 292 -45.23 -32.21 -11.77
N ILE A 293 -44.63 -32.90 -10.80
CA ILE A 293 -44.85 -34.33 -10.48
C ILE A 293 -43.65 -34.81 -9.63
N TYR A 294 -43.88 -35.07 -8.35
CA TYR A 294 -43.13 -36.05 -7.57
C TYR A 294 -44.15 -36.81 -6.71
N GLY A 295 -44.29 -38.10 -7.01
CA GLY A 295 -45.03 -39.08 -6.26
C GLY A 295 -44.52 -40.48 -6.65
N VAL A 296 -44.30 -41.31 -5.63
CA VAL A 296 -44.08 -42.77 -5.63
C VAL A 296 -42.64 -43.25 -5.91
N GLU A 297 -41.86 -43.48 -4.86
CA GLU A 297 -41.69 -44.78 -4.16
C GLU A 297 -41.30 -44.54 -2.70
#